data_AF-A0A7Z6XD76-F1
#
_entry.id   AF-A0A7Z6XD76-F1
#
_cell.length_a   1.000
_cell.length_b   1.000
_cell.length_c   1.000
_cell.angle_alpha   90.00
_cell.angle_beta   90.00
_cell.angle_gamma   90.00
#
_symmetry.space_group_name_H-M   'P 1'
#
loop_
_entity.id
_entity.type
_entity.pdbx_description
1 polymer ?
#
loop_
_entity_poly.entity_id
_entity_poly.type
_entity_poly.pdbx_seq_one_letter_code
_entity_poly.pdbx_strand_id
1 'polypeptide(L)'
;MRVTDCLDACERANVIVVQPSTAGRKAGGRPVWLGLVNDPGATADIAAWVVRGGPGVTEPPGILDLYAFSPSRRVRAELHDQ
;
A
#
# COMPACT_ATOMS: atom_id res chain seq x y z
N MET A 1 3.38 6.24 -10.44
CA MET A 1 2.43 6.54 -9.34
C MET A 1 1.11 6.94 -9.96
N ARG A 2 -0.01 6.47 -9.40
CA ARG A 2 -1.36 6.85 -9.81
C ARG A 2 -2.06 7.45 -8.60
N VAL A 3 -2.81 8.52 -8.82
CA VAL A 3 -3.74 9.06 -7.83
C VAL A 3 -5.13 8.54 -8.16
N THR A 4 -5.82 8.02 -7.16
CA THR A 4 -7.22 7.62 -7.23
C THR A 4 -7.99 8.57 -6.30
N ASP A 5 -9.24 8.87 -6.63
CA ASP A 5 -10.08 9.78 -5.86
C ASP A 5 -10.43 9.18 -4.48
N CYS A 6 -11.59 8.56 -4.29
CA CYS A 6 -11.95 7.94 -3.01
C CYS A 6 -11.95 6.40 -3.16
N LEU A 7 -11.32 5.72 -2.20
CA LEU A 7 -11.36 4.25 -2.06
C LEU A 7 -12.40 3.78 -1.02
N ASP A 8 -13.35 4.66 -0.65
CA ASP A 8 -14.38 4.43 0.36
C ASP A 8 -13.82 3.87 1.69
N ALA A 9 -12.62 4.32 2.04
CA ALA A 9 -11.88 3.98 3.25
C ALA A 9 -11.67 5.23 4.11
N CYS A 10 -12.72 6.04 4.25
CA CYS A 10 -12.67 7.36 4.89
C CYS A 10 -12.13 7.32 6.33
N GLU A 11 -12.32 6.21 7.06
CA GLU A 11 -11.77 6.03 8.41
C GLU A 11 -10.25 5.89 8.45
N ARG A 12 -9.60 5.76 7.30
CA ARG A 12 -8.14 5.60 7.15
C ARG A 12 -7.44 6.87 6.70
N ALA A 13 -8.12 8.01 6.59
CA ALA A 13 -7.55 9.24 6.03
C ALA A 13 -6.88 8.99 4.67
N ASN A 14 -5.60 9.35 4.50
CA ASN A 14 -4.85 9.05 3.27
C ASN A 14 -4.46 7.57 3.18
N VAL A 15 -4.81 6.94 2.05
CA VAL A 15 -4.50 5.54 1.75
C VAL A 15 -3.49 5.44 0.62
N ILE A 16 -2.44 4.66 0.83
CA ILE A 16 -1.50 4.22 -0.21
C ILE A 16 -1.64 2.72 -0.39
N VAL A 17 -1.82 2.28 -1.63
CA VAL A 17 -1.82 0.86 -1.99
C VAL A 17 -0.56 0.54 -2.78
N VAL A 18 0.30 -0.30 -2.22
CA VAL A 18 1.52 -0.74 -2.90
C VAL A 18 1.23 -2.06 -3.61
N GLN A 19 1.14 -1.98 -4.95
CA GLN A 19 0.98 -3.16 -5.81
C GLN A 19 2.30 -3.92 -5.91
N PRO A 20 2.30 -5.27 -5.82
CA PRO A 20 3.51 -6.05 -6.04
C PRO A 20 3.97 -5.92 -7.50
N SER A 21 5.29 -5.82 -7.68
CA SER A 21 5.94 -5.93 -8.99
C SER A 21 5.76 -7.34 -9.58
N THR A 22 6.16 -7.56 -10.84
CA THR A 22 6.15 -8.91 -11.43
C THR A 22 6.98 -9.90 -10.61
N ALA A 23 8.16 -9.49 -10.13
CA ALA A 23 8.98 -10.32 -9.24
C ALA A 23 8.26 -10.58 -7.91
N GLY A 24 7.67 -9.54 -7.31
CA GLY A 24 6.89 -9.65 -6.08
C GLY A 24 5.73 -10.63 -6.21
N ARG A 25 4.95 -10.57 -7.29
CA ARG A 25 3.85 -11.52 -7.54
C ARG A 25 4.34 -12.96 -7.68
N LYS A 26 5.45 -13.18 -8.40
CA LYS A 26 6.08 -14.51 -8.53
C LYS A 26 6.54 -15.07 -7.19
N ALA A 27 7.01 -14.19 -6.29
CA ALA A 27 7.39 -14.53 -4.92
C ALA A 27 6.18 -14.64 -3.96
N GLY A 28 4.94 -14.55 -4.45
CA GLY A 28 3.73 -14.66 -3.62
C GLY A 28 3.27 -13.35 -2.99
N GLY A 29 3.91 -12.23 -3.29
CA GLY A 29 3.53 -10.89 -2.86
C GLY A 29 2.07 -10.57 -3.14
N ARG A 30 1.47 -9.80 -2.24
CA ARG A 30 0.09 -9.30 -2.32
C ARG A 30 0.09 -7.78 -2.14
N PRO A 31 -0.95 -7.07 -2.60
CA PRO A 31 -1.06 -5.64 -2.36
C PRO A 31 -1.01 -5.35 -0.86
N VAL A 32 -0.19 -4.36 -0.47
CA VAL A 32 -0.12 -3.86 0.90
C VAL A 32 -0.88 -2.55 0.98
N TRP A 33 -1.73 -2.44 2.00
CA TRP A 33 -2.64 -1.32 2.21
C TRP A 33 -2.20 -0.55 3.44
N LEU A 34 -1.89 0.72 3.23
CA LEU A 34 -1.34 1.61 4.24
C LEU A 34 -2.29 2.79 4.40
N GLY A 35 -2.85 2.95 5.58
CA GLY A 35 -3.73 4.06 5.95
C GLY A 35 -3.02 5.04 6.87
N LEU A 36 -3.66 6.17 7.15
CA LEU A 36 -3.18 7.22 8.05
C LEU A 36 -1.81 7.80 7.63
N VAL A 37 -1.48 7.71 6.34
CA VAL A 37 -0.21 8.20 5.79
C VAL A 37 -0.30 9.73 5.61
N ASN A 38 -0.14 10.44 6.71
CA ASN A 38 -0.32 11.91 6.77
C ASN A 38 1.00 12.65 7.02
N ASP A 39 2.10 11.92 7.22
CA ASP A 39 3.42 12.48 7.49
C ASP A 39 4.39 12.20 6.33
N PRO A 40 5.23 13.18 5.93
CA PRO A 40 6.21 12.99 4.85
C PRO A 40 7.23 11.87 5.12
N GLY A 41 7.59 11.62 6.38
CA GLY A 41 8.50 10.53 6.77
C GLY A 41 7.93 9.16 6.42
N ALA A 42 6.65 8.93 6.71
CA ALA A 42 5.97 7.69 6.33
C ALA A 42 5.98 7.48 4.81
N THR A 43 5.76 8.54 4.03
CA THR A 43 5.80 8.46 2.57
C THR A 43 7.21 8.17 2.05
N ALA A 44 8.24 8.74 2.67
CA ALA A 44 9.64 8.47 2.34
C ALA A 44 10.02 7.01 2.62
N ASP A 45 9.59 6.45 3.75
CA ASP A 45 9.83 5.04 4.09
C ASP A 45 9.15 4.08 3.10
N ILE A 46 7.90 4.40 2.71
CA ILE A 46 7.17 3.64 1.68
C ILE A 46 7.90 3.72 0.34
N ALA A 47 8.31 4.91 -0.09
CA ALA A 47 9.02 5.11 -1.35
C ALA A 47 10.36 4.34 -1.36
N ALA A 48 11.12 4.40 -0.28
CA ALA A 48 12.38 3.67 -0.14
C ALA A 48 12.16 2.15 -0.19
N TRP A 49 11.11 1.63 0.44
CA TRP A 49 10.75 0.22 0.36
C TRP A 49 10.34 -0.21 -1.06
N VAL A 50 9.52 0.60 -1.74
CA VAL A 50 9.11 0.35 -3.14
C VAL A 50 10.32 0.31 -4.07
N VAL A 51 11.27 1.25 -3.93
CA VAL A 51 12.51 1.28 -4.73
C VAL A 51 13.35 0.02 -4.53
N ARG A 52 13.36 -0.55 -3.32
CA ARG A 52 14.07 -1.82 -3.03
C ARG A 52 13.35 -3.06 -3.57
N GLY A 53 12.10 -2.94 -4.01
CA GLY A 53 11.34 -3.99 -4.68
C GLY A 53 9.93 -4.20 -4.15
N GLY A 54 9.63 -3.65 -2.97
CA GLY A 54 8.29 -3.66 -2.40
C GLY A 54 7.77 -5.07 -2.01
N PRO A 55 6.42 -5.24 -1.98
CA PRO A 55 5.78 -6.45 -1.47
C PRO A 55 6.27 -7.74 -2.14
N GLY A 56 6.65 -8.71 -1.32
CA GLY A 56 7.13 -10.02 -1.76
C GLY A 56 8.59 -10.05 -2.26
N VAL A 57 9.26 -8.91 -2.40
CA VAL A 57 10.68 -8.84 -2.79
C VAL A 57 11.55 -8.34 -1.65
N THR A 58 11.10 -7.31 -0.94
CA THR A 58 11.80 -6.73 0.21
C THR A 58 10.87 -6.70 1.40
N GLU A 59 11.39 -7.08 2.57
CA GLU A 59 10.65 -6.97 3.83
C GLU A 59 10.29 -5.49 4.08
N PRO A 60 9.01 -5.17 4.38
CA PRO A 60 8.65 -3.81 4.77
C PRO A 60 9.41 -3.40 6.04
N PRO A 61 9.86 -2.14 6.14
CA PRO A 61 10.32 -1.60 7.41
C PRO A 61 9.24 -1.75 8.48
N GLY A 62 9.59 -2.19 9.70
CA GLY A 62 8.60 -2.45 10.76
C GLY A 62 7.74 -1.24 11.15
N ILE A 63 8.20 -0.01 10.88
CA ILE A 63 7.38 1.19 11.05
C ILE A 63 6.10 1.16 10.17
N LEU A 64 6.13 0.45 9.04
CA LEU A 64 4.97 0.31 8.16
C LEU A 64 3.83 -0.49 8.79
N ASP A 65 4.10 -1.31 9.80
CA ASP A 65 3.08 -2.06 10.53
C ASP A 65 2.09 -1.12 11.26
N LEU A 66 2.53 0.09 11.63
CA LEU A 66 1.66 1.10 12.25
C LEU A 66 0.60 1.63 11.28
N TYR A 67 0.85 1.55 9.98
CA TYR A 67 -0.03 2.04 8.92
C TYR A 67 -0.81 0.91 8.24
N ALA A 68 -0.39 -0.34 8.42
CA ALA A 68 -0.97 -1.49 7.76
C ALA A 68 -2.42 -1.75 8.19
N PHE A 69 -3.30 -1.96 7.22
CA PHE A 69 -4.67 -2.40 7.49
C PHE A 69 -5.17 -3.39 6.44
N SER A 70 -6.22 -4.15 6.80
CA SER A 70 -6.93 -4.99 5.84
C SER A 70 -8.20 -4.28 5.38
N PRO A 71 -8.32 -3.91 4.09
CA PRO A 71 -9.52 -3.25 3.59
C PRO A 71 -10.67 -4.25 3.45
N SER A 72 -11.91 -3.72 3.52
CA SER A 72 -13.12 -4.48 3.24
C SER A 72 -13.17 -4.96 1.78
N ARG A 73 -14.03 -5.93 1.47
CA ARG A 73 -14.20 -6.42 0.09
C ARG A 73 -14.65 -5.32 -0.87
N ARG A 74 -15.48 -4.39 -0.40
CA ARG A 74 -15.99 -3.25 -1.17
C ARG A 74 -14.85 -2.33 -1.60
N VAL A 75 -14.01 -1.91 -0.65
CA VAL A 75 -12.81 -1.08 -0.90
C VAL A 75 -11.86 -1.74 -1.90
N ARG A 76 -11.69 -3.07 -1.83
CA ARG A 76 -10.85 -3.80 -2.80
C ARG A 76 -11.44 -3.80 -4.22
N ALA A 77 -12.76 -3.82 -4.36
CA ALA A 77 -13.41 -3.79 -5.66
C ALA A 77 -13.24 -2.42 -6.34
N GLU A 78 -13.38 -1.33 -5.58
CA GLU A 78 -13.19 0.03 -6.10
C GLU A 78 -11.79 0.28 -6.67
N LEU A 79 -10.77 -0.39 -6.11
CA LEU A 79 -9.40 -0.34 -6.67
C LEU A 79 -9.29 -1.01 -8.05
N HIS A 80 -10.10 -2.04 -8.33
CA HIS A 80 -10.06 -2.77 -9.60
C HIS A 80 -10.89 -2.11 -10.71
N ASP A 81 -11.93 -1.36 -10.34
CA ASP A 81 -12.84 -0.68 -11.29
C ASP A 81 -12.26 0.63 -11.86
N GLN A 82 -11.05 0.98 -11.43
CA GLN A 82 -10.34 2.22 -11.76
C GLN A 82 -9.23 1.94 -12.75
#